data_AF-A0A6J5ZB70-F1
#
_entry.id   AF-A0A6J5ZB70-F1
#
_cell.length_a   1.000
_cell.length_b   1.000
_cell.length_c   1.000
_cell.angle_alpha   90.00
_cell.angle_beta   90.00
_cell.angle_gamma   90.00
#
_symmetry.space_group_name_H-M   'P 1'
#
loop_
_entity.id
_entity.type
_entity.pdbx_description
1 polymer ?
#
loop_
_entity_poly.entity_id
_entity_poly.type
_entity_poly.pdbx_seq_one_letter_code
_entity_poly.pdbx_strand_id
1 'polypeptide(L)'
;MASIANPQWAYGSLPCPHCGEWLHAQQDWCLNCGDPARTVIAPAPRWRRPIYALIAILAVTIGVLVGAFVAVTDDDPLRARTTTQTITVQPGEALAPGVTPAPTTPEPTTPEPTTPAPPTVVPTPTTPPATTPPATTP
;
A
#
# COMPACT_ATOMS: atom_id res chain seq x y z
N MET A 1 16.95 -29.55 -45.68
CA MET A 1 16.21 -28.71 -44.72
C MET A 1 14.72 -29.02 -44.87
N ALA A 2 14.26 -30.03 -44.13
CA ALA A 2 12.85 -30.47 -44.16
C ALA A 2 12.04 -29.56 -43.23
N SER A 3 11.10 -28.82 -43.80
CA SER A 3 10.12 -28.04 -43.06
C SER A 3 9.13 -29.02 -42.42
N ILE A 4 9.20 -29.18 -41.10
CA ILE A 4 8.22 -29.96 -40.35
C ILE A 4 6.94 -29.12 -40.31
N ALA A 5 5.99 -29.45 -41.17
CA ALA A 5 4.64 -28.90 -41.12
C ALA A 5 4.00 -29.34 -39.79
N ASN A 6 4.02 -28.45 -38.80
CA ASN A 6 3.39 -28.69 -37.52
C ASN A 6 1.87 -28.82 -37.77
N PRO A 7 1.21 -29.96 -37.45
CA PRO A 7 -0.22 -30.11 -37.64
C PRO A 7 -0.95 -29.39 -36.49
N GLN A 8 -0.91 -28.05 -36.54
CA GLN A 8 -1.61 -27.15 -35.62
C GLN A 8 -3.16 -27.30 -35.66
N TRP A 9 -3.69 -28.16 -36.52
CA TRP A 9 -5.09 -28.53 -36.60
C TRP A 9 -5.46 -29.79 -35.78
N ALA A 10 -4.49 -30.51 -35.21
CA ALA A 10 -4.75 -31.71 -34.42
C ALA A 10 -5.01 -31.42 -32.92
N TYR A 11 -4.69 -30.21 -32.45
CA TYR A 11 -4.96 -29.79 -31.06
C TYR A 11 -6.33 -29.13 -30.97
N GLY A 12 -7.38 -29.97 -31.01
CA GLY A 12 -8.74 -29.74 -30.55
C GLY A 12 -9.28 -28.31 -30.63
N SER A 13 -10.06 -28.04 -31.67
CA SER A 13 -11.08 -27.00 -31.58
C SER A 13 -12.04 -27.36 -30.44
N LEU A 14 -12.29 -26.45 -29.51
CA LEU A 14 -13.37 -26.60 -28.51
C LEU A 14 -14.50 -25.64 -28.89
N PRO A 15 -15.77 -26.01 -28.70
CA PRO A 15 -16.87 -25.08 -28.85
C PRO A 15 -16.86 -24.06 -27.70
N CYS A 16 -17.20 -22.81 -28.00
CA CYS A 16 -17.38 -21.77 -26.99
C CYS A 16 -18.54 -22.15 -26.04
N PRO A 17 -18.38 -22.06 -24.71
CA PRO A 17 -19.44 -22.42 -23.76
C PRO A 17 -20.66 -21.49 -23.80
N HIS A 18 -20.52 -20.29 -24.38
CA HIS A 18 -21.60 -19.29 -24.41
C HIS A 18 -22.37 -19.26 -25.74
N CYS A 19 -21.66 -19.32 -26.88
CA CYS A 19 -22.30 -19.24 -28.20
C CYS A 19 -22.20 -20.52 -29.05
N GLY A 20 -21.43 -21.53 -28.60
CA GLY A 20 -21.26 -22.80 -29.29
C GLY A 20 -20.31 -22.79 -30.50
N GLU A 21 -19.79 -21.62 -30.88
CA GLU A 21 -18.89 -21.48 -32.03
C GLU A 21 -17.56 -22.22 -31.83
N TRP A 22 -17.02 -22.81 -32.89
CA TRP A 22 -15.74 -23.53 -32.81
C TRP A 22 -14.57 -22.56 -32.62
N LEU A 23 -13.84 -22.74 -31.53
CA LEU A 23 -12.66 -21.94 -31.23
C LEU A 23 -11.39 -22.57 -31.76
N HIS A 24 -10.48 -21.74 -32.28
CA HIS A 24 -9.14 -22.20 -32.66
C HIS A 24 -8.29 -22.51 -31.42
N ALA A 25 -7.29 -23.38 -31.60
CA ALA A 25 -6.39 -23.83 -30.54
C ALA A 25 -5.66 -22.70 -29.80
N GLN A 26 -5.42 -21.56 -30.48
CA GLN A 26 -4.66 -20.42 -29.98
C GLN A 26 -5.54 -19.21 -29.61
N GLN A 27 -6.87 -19.31 -29.69
CA GLN A 27 -7.76 -18.21 -29.33
C GLN A 27 -8.09 -18.26 -27.83
N ASP A 28 -7.77 -17.19 -27.10
CA ASP A 28 -8.09 -17.05 -25.68
C ASP A 28 -9.51 -16.49 -25.44
N TRP A 29 -10.06 -15.79 -26.43
CA TRP A 29 -11.42 -15.25 -26.45
C TRP A 29 -12.17 -15.65 -27.72
N CYS A 30 -13.49 -15.68 -27.66
CA CYS A 30 -14.34 -15.93 -28.81
C CYS A 30 -14.52 -14.66 -29.64
N LEU A 31 -14.20 -14.71 -30.93
CA LEU A 31 -14.38 -13.58 -31.85
C LEU A 31 -15.85 -13.30 -32.21
N ASN A 32 -16.76 -14.25 -31.94
CA ASN A 32 -18.18 -14.07 -32.24
C ASN A 32 -18.94 -13.40 -31.08
N CYS A 33 -18.71 -13.84 -29.84
CA CYS A 33 -19.43 -13.32 -28.66
C CYS A 33 -18.57 -12.50 -27.69
N GLY A 34 -17.25 -12.49 -27.83
CA GLY A 34 -16.34 -11.74 -26.97
C GLY A 34 -15.98 -12.42 -25.64
N ASP A 35 -16.50 -13.61 -25.34
CA ASP A 35 -16.23 -14.28 -24.06
C ASP A 35 -14.86 -14.94 -23.99
N PRO A 36 -14.24 -14.98 -22.80
CA PRO A 36 -12.98 -15.69 -22.60
C PRO A 36 -13.24 -17.20 -22.62
N ALA A 37 -12.73 -17.88 -23.63
CA ALA A 37 -13.06 -19.28 -23.89
C ALA A 37 -12.08 -20.26 -23.22
N ARG A 38 -10.89 -19.79 -22.85
CA ARG A 38 -9.83 -20.62 -22.23
C ARG A 38 -9.44 -20.21 -20.83
N THR A 39 -10.03 -19.16 -20.27
CA THR A 39 -9.84 -18.88 -18.84
C THR A 39 -10.71 -19.85 -18.04
N VAL A 40 -10.18 -21.05 -17.83
CA VAL A 40 -10.53 -21.80 -16.63
C VAL A 40 -10.19 -20.85 -15.49
N ILE A 41 -11.19 -20.18 -14.94
CA ILE A 41 -11.08 -19.37 -13.74
C ILE A 41 -10.52 -20.35 -12.70
N ALA A 42 -9.22 -20.26 -12.45
CA ALA A 42 -8.61 -21.02 -11.37
C ALA A 42 -9.46 -20.74 -10.12
N PRO A 43 -9.82 -21.77 -9.32
CA PRO A 43 -10.68 -21.58 -8.18
C PRO A 43 -10.16 -20.39 -7.38
N ALA A 44 -11.04 -19.41 -7.17
CA ALA A 44 -10.65 -18.09 -6.67
C ALA A 44 -9.68 -18.29 -5.49
N PRO A 45 -8.45 -17.74 -5.58
CA PRO A 45 -7.46 -17.96 -4.55
C PRO A 45 -8.08 -17.54 -3.22
N ARG A 46 -7.86 -18.37 -2.19
CA ARG A 46 -8.41 -18.23 -0.83
C ARG A 46 -7.81 -17.03 -0.06
N TRP A 47 -7.86 -15.85 -0.69
CA TRP A 47 -7.31 -14.57 -0.25
C TRP A 47 -7.98 -14.03 1.02
N ARG A 48 -9.14 -14.57 1.38
CA ARG A 48 -9.76 -14.31 2.68
C ARG A 48 -8.86 -14.75 3.85
N ARG A 49 -8.07 -15.84 3.69
CA ARG A 49 -7.17 -16.34 4.73
C ARG A 49 -6.08 -15.33 5.13
N PRO A 50 -5.27 -14.76 4.21
CA PRO A 50 -4.29 -13.75 4.58
C PRO A 50 -4.95 -12.48 5.15
N ILE A 51 -6.14 -12.09 4.68
CA ILE A 51 -6.88 -10.96 5.27
C ILE A 51 -7.22 -11.22 6.75
N TYR A 52 -7.79 -12.39 7.07
CA TYR A 52 -8.12 -12.71 8.46
C TYR A 52 -6.88 -12.78 9.35
N ALA A 53 -5.75 -13.25 8.84
CA ALA A 53 -4.49 -13.25 9.57
C ALA A 53 -4.03 -11.82 9.92
N LEU A 54 -4.10 -10.89 8.96
CA LEU A 54 -3.76 -9.48 9.20
C LEU A 54 -4.69 -8.82 10.21
N ILE A 55 -6.00 -9.07 10.12
CA ILE A 55 -6.98 -8.55 11.07
C ILE A 55 -6.71 -9.08 12.48
N ALA A 56 -6.39 -10.37 12.61
CA ALA A 56 -6.07 -10.97 13.90
C ALA A 56 -4.82 -10.34 14.52
N ILE A 57 -3.75 -10.13 13.73
CA ILE A 57 -2.54 -9.45 14.20
C ILE A 57 -2.86 -8.03 14.65
N LEU A 58 -3.63 -7.28 13.85
CA LEU A 58 -4.03 -5.91 14.16
C LEU A 58 -4.88 -5.84 15.44
N ALA A 59 -5.80 -6.79 15.64
CA ALA A 59 -6.60 -6.84 16.86
C ALA A 59 -5.75 -7.10 18.10
N VAL A 60 -4.75 -7.99 18.00
CA VAL A 60 -3.81 -8.27 19.09
C VAL A 60 -2.95 -7.05 19.41
N THR A 61 -2.41 -6.36 18.41
CA THR A 61 -1.58 -5.16 18.64
C THR A 61 -2.36 -4.03 19.29
N ILE A 62 -3.60 -3.78 18.83
CA ILE A 62 -4.50 -2.79 19.44
C ILE A 62 -4.81 -3.18 20.89
N GLY A 63 -5.11 -4.46 21.16
CA GLY A 63 -5.38 -4.93 22.51
C GLY A 63 -4.21 -4.70 23.48
N VAL A 64 -2.98 -4.98 23.03
CA VAL A 64 -1.76 -4.73 23.83
C VAL A 64 -1.56 -3.23 24.07
N LEU A 65 -1.76 -2.39 23.06
CA LEU A 65 -1.63 -0.93 23.20
C LEU A 65 -2.64 -0.36 24.20
N VAL A 66 -3.90 -0.78 24.13
CA VAL A 66 -4.94 -0.36 25.07
C VAL A 66 -4.61 -0.83 26.49
N GLY A 67 -4.19 -2.09 26.66
CA GLY A 67 -3.80 -2.61 27.97
C GLY A 67 -2.61 -1.87 28.57
N ALA A 68 -1.58 -1.58 27.77
CA ALA A 68 -0.44 -0.79 28.22
C ALA A 68 -0.83 0.65 28.60
N PHE A 69 -1.74 1.27 27.85
CA PHE A 69 -2.25 2.60 28.15
C PHE A 69 -3.01 2.64 29.48
N VAL A 70 -3.89 1.65 29.73
CA VAL A 70 -4.61 1.53 31.01
C VAL A 70 -3.64 1.34 32.16
N ALA A 71 -2.66 0.43 32.02
CA ALA A 71 -1.65 0.20 33.06
C ALA A 71 -0.87 1.48 33.41
N VAL A 72 -0.44 2.26 32.41
CA VAL A 72 0.25 3.54 32.63
C VAL A 72 -0.66 4.59 33.28
N THR A 73 -1.95 4.58 32.95
CA THR A 73 -2.91 5.57 33.47
C THR A 73 -3.34 5.25 34.90
N ASP A 74 -3.46 3.97 35.26
CA ASP A 74 -3.81 3.54 36.63
C ASP A 74 -2.66 3.76 37.63
N ASP A 75 -1.40 3.76 37.16
CA ASP A 75 -0.20 3.94 37.99
C ASP A 75 0.09 5.41 38.41
N ASP A 76 -0.78 6.38 38.06
CA ASP A 76 -0.50 7.81 38.31
C ASP A 76 -1.45 8.51 39.31
N PRO A 77 -1.38 8.20 40.62
CA PRO A 77 -1.75 9.16 41.65
C PRO A 77 -0.53 10.05 41.97
N LEU A 78 -0.31 11.11 41.19
CA LEU A 78 0.57 12.24 41.53
C LEU A 78 1.97 11.83 42.05
N ARG A 79 2.63 10.84 41.46
CA ARG A 79 4.08 10.74 41.63
C ARG A 79 4.72 11.74 40.70
N ALA A 80 4.73 12.99 41.16
CA ALA A 80 5.82 13.89 40.84
C ALA A 80 7.11 13.10 41.07
N ARG A 81 7.69 12.57 39.98
CA ARG A 81 9.07 12.12 40.00
C ARG A 81 9.88 13.39 40.23
N THR A 82 10.09 13.71 41.50
CA THR A 82 11.18 14.60 41.89
C THR A 82 12.44 13.86 41.49
N THR A 83 12.91 14.13 40.28
CA THR A 83 14.26 13.77 39.86
C THR A 83 15.19 14.62 40.73
N THR A 84 15.56 14.10 41.89
CA THR A 84 16.60 14.71 42.72
C THR A 84 17.92 14.56 41.97
N GLN A 85 18.32 15.59 41.23
CA GLN A 85 19.70 15.69 40.75
C GLN A 85 20.59 16.04 41.94
N THR A 86 21.35 15.07 42.43
CA THR A 86 22.41 15.34 43.40
C THR A 86 23.57 15.98 42.68
N ILE A 87 23.72 17.30 42.82
CA ILE A 87 24.93 18.02 42.42
C ILE A 87 25.98 17.73 43.49
N THR A 88 26.97 16.90 43.17
CA THR A 88 28.17 16.73 44.00
C THR A 88 29.04 17.98 43.81
N VAL A 89 28.95 18.93 44.73
CA VAL A 89 29.90 20.06 44.76
C VAL A 89 31.23 19.54 45.29
N GLN A 90 32.28 19.69 44.50
CA GLN A 90 33.64 19.34 44.89
C GLN A 90 34.10 20.27 46.02
N PRO A 91 34.59 19.76 47.17
CA PRO A 91 35.06 20.61 48.26
C PRO A 91 36.35 21.31 47.83
N GLY A 92 36.31 22.63 47.58
CA GLY A 92 37.51 23.36 47.21
C GLY A 92 37.38 24.80 46.70
N GLU A 93 36.18 25.29 46.35
CA GLU A 93 36.02 26.68 45.90
C GLU A 93 35.02 27.45 46.76
N ALA A 94 35.48 28.59 47.27
CA ALA A 94 34.73 29.50 48.10
C ALA A 94 33.51 30.07 47.35
N LEU A 95 32.36 30.11 48.03
CA LEU A 95 31.09 30.62 47.50
C LEU A 95 31.17 32.11 47.14
N ALA A 96 30.94 32.46 45.87
CA ALA A 96 30.39 33.76 45.50
C ALA A 96 28.85 33.72 45.71
N PRO A 97 28.20 34.80 46.19
CA PRO A 97 26.78 34.77 46.50
C PRO A 97 25.92 34.77 45.23
N GLY A 98 25.03 33.78 45.13
CA GLY A 98 23.70 33.92 44.53
C GLY A 98 23.61 34.16 43.03
N VAL A 99 23.45 33.07 42.27
CA VAL A 99 22.68 33.11 41.01
C VAL A 99 21.48 32.20 41.16
N THR A 100 20.35 32.79 41.54
CA THR A 100 19.03 32.19 41.29
C THR A 100 18.88 32.06 39.78
N PRO A 101 18.67 30.86 39.21
CA PRO A 101 18.39 30.75 37.80
C PRO A 101 17.03 31.42 37.52
N ALA A 102 17.03 32.42 36.64
CA ALA A 102 15.81 33.07 36.20
C ALA A 102 14.96 32.07 35.38
N PRO A 103 13.63 32.05 35.54
CA PRO A 103 12.76 31.22 34.71
C PRO A 103 12.91 31.64 33.24
N THR A 104 13.30 30.70 32.40
CA THR A 104 13.39 30.93 30.95
C THR A 104 12.00 30.73 30.35
N THR A 105 11.36 31.82 29.95
CA THR A 105 10.13 31.78 29.15
C THR A 105 10.46 31.18 27.78
N PRO A 106 9.76 30.14 27.31
CA PRO A 106 9.96 29.64 25.96
C PRO A 106 9.54 30.69 24.93
N GLU A 107 10.40 30.96 23.96
CA GLU A 107 10.15 31.86 22.85
C GLU A 107 9.06 31.26 21.93
N PRO A 108 8.06 32.05 21.49
CA PRO A 108 7.03 31.56 20.59
C PRO A 108 7.64 31.17 19.24
N THR A 109 7.60 29.88 18.92
CA THR A 109 8.01 29.39 17.60
C THR A 109 6.99 29.85 16.56
N THR A 110 7.41 30.77 15.68
CA THR A 110 6.63 31.18 14.51
C THR A 110 6.67 30.05 13.47
N PRO A 111 5.53 29.55 12.97
CA PRO A 111 5.52 28.52 11.95
C PRO A 111 6.11 29.04 10.64
N GLU A 112 7.01 28.27 10.05
CA GLU A 112 7.64 28.55 8.76
C GLU A 112 6.59 28.49 7.63
N PRO A 113 6.60 29.42 6.66
CA PRO A 113 5.66 29.39 5.55
C PRO A 113 5.89 28.15 4.68
N THR A 114 4.85 27.33 4.55
CA THR A 114 4.89 26.16 3.68
C THR A 114 4.84 26.60 2.21
N THR A 115 5.94 26.39 1.49
CA THR A 115 5.99 26.55 0.03
C THR A 115 5.04 25.55 -0.64
N PRO A 116 4.12 25.98 -1.52
CA PRO A 116 3.25 25.07 -2.26
C PRO A 116 4.05 24.12 -3.15
N ALA A 117 3.72 22.84 -3.12
CA ALA A 117 4.28 21.85 -4.04
C ALA A 117 3.91 22.19 -5.50
N PRO A 118 4.81 21.95 -6.48
CA PRO A 118 4.50 22.16 -7.89
C PRO A 118 3.37 21.22 -8.34
N PRO A 119 2.51 21.66 -9.29
CA PRO A 119 1.43 20.83 -9.79
C PRO A 119 1.96 19.57 -10.49
N THR A 120 1.40 18.42 -10.15
CA THR A 120 1.66 17.16 -10.84
C THR A 120 1.08 17.23 -12.26
N VAL A 121 1.94 17.09 -13.27
CA VAL A 121 1.52 16.99 -14.67
C VAL A 121 0.90 15.62 -14.90
N VAL A 122 -0.40 15.59 -15.18
CA VAL A 122 -1.10 14.37 -15.62
C VAL A 122 -0.74 14.14 -17.09
N PRO A 123 -0.24 12.96 -17.49
CA PRO A 123 0.02 12.66 -18.90
C PRO A 123 -1.29 12.61 -19.68
N THR A 124 -1.36 13.35 -20.78
CA THR A 124 -2.48 13.31 -21.72
C THR A 124 -2.58 11.91 -22.34
N PRO A 125 -3.77 11.25 -22.34
CA PRO A 125 -3.95 9.99 -23.03
C PRO A 125 -3.73 10.20 -24.53
N THR A 126 -2.78 9.45 -25.10
CA THR A 126 -2.55 9.44 -26.54
C THR A 126 -3.57 8.53 -27.19
N THR A 127 -4.49 9.11 -27.95
CA THR A 127 -5.47 8.38 -28.76
C THR A 127 -4.74 7.60 -29.87
N PRO A 128 -4.95 6.28 -29.99
CA PRO A 128 -4.38 5.51 -31.09
C PRO A 128 -4.97 5.96 -32.44
N PRO A 129 -4.19 5.89 -33.54
CA PRO A 129 -4.66 6.30 -34.85
C PRO A 129 -5.85 5.44 -35.30
N ALA A 130 -6.92 6.11 -35.75
CA ALA A 130 -8.06 5.46 -36.37
C ALA A 130 -7.59 4.72 -37.63
N THR A 131 -7.80 3.39 -37.65
CA THR A 131 -7.51 2.59 -38.84
C THR A 131 -8.71 2.69 -39.78
N THR A 132 -8.52 3.35 -40.91
CA THR A 132 -9.52 3.45 -41.98
C THR A 132 -9.79 2.06 -42.55
N PRO A 133 -11.05 1.59 -42.60
CA PRO A 133 -11.38 0.32 -43.25
C PRO A 133 -11.12 0.42 -44.76
N PRO A 134 -10.65 -0.66 -45.42
CA PRO A 134 -10.45 -0.67 -46.86
C PRO A 134 -11.79 -0.50 -47.58
N ALA A 135 -11.80 0.38 -48.59
CA ALA A 135 -12.95 0.61 -49.44
C ALA A 135 -13.27 -0.64 -50.26
N THR A 136 -14.48 -1.17 -50.06
CA THR A 136 -15.04 -2.22 -50.91
C THR A 136 -15.34 -1.63 -52.30
N THR A 137 -14.65 -2.13 -53.31
CA THR A 137 -14.90 -1.82 -54.73
C THR A 137 -16.02 -2.76 -55.23
N PRO A 138 -16.97 -2.29 -56.07
CA PRO A 138 -18.21 -3.00 -56.44
C PRO A 138 -18.01 -4.28 -57.25
#